data_AF-A0A7M2Y4A2-F1
#
_entry.id   AF-A0A7M2Y4A2-F1
#
_cell.length_a   1.000
_cell.length_b   1.000
_cell.length_c   1.000
_cell.angle_alpha   90.00
_cell.angle_beta   90.00
_cell.angle_gamma   90.00
#
_symmetry.space_group_name_H-M   'P 1'
#
loop_
_entity.id
_entity.type
_entity.pdbx_description
1 polymer ?
#
loop_
_entity_poly.entity_id
_entity_poly.type
_entity_poly.pdbx_seq_one_letter_code
_entity_poly.pdbx_strand_id
1 'polypeptide(L)'
;MNVLENDLTNVREKLISQLSNPKYEIEVPQGFSLNLITIPFNKNFKTYLITGANESGVIPFGNDYLFITDKDGIILEEQKFHSRLIPQYTSSVNGEMTMSTHSHLKTNPFISATDICTFKLYASFTKLEKFFVYSPALQTYFEYNIKKDTLKKIKSPL
;
A
#
# COMPACT_ATOMS: atom_id res chain seq x y z
N MET A 1 -13.80 -20.58 17.15
CA MET A 1 -13.15 -19.88 16.03
C MET A 1 -13.55 -20.59 14.76
N ASN A 2 -13.98 -19.87 13.73
CA ASN A 2 -14.42 -20.46 12.45
C ASN A 2 -13.22 -21.09 11.71
N VAL A 3 -13.43 -22.13 10.91
CA VAL A 3 -12.39 -22.76 10.07
C VAL A 3 -11.62 -21.73 9.24
N LEU A 4 -12.34 -20.79 8.62
CA LEU A 4 -11.71 -19.72 7.82
C LEU A 4 -10.84 -18.78 8.67
N GLU A 5 -11.27 -18.46 9.89
CA GLU A 5 -10.49 -17.62 10.82
C GLU A 5 -9.22 -18.33 11.28
N ASN A 6 -9.31 -19.64 11.53
CA ASN A 6 -8.14 -20.47 11.85
C ASN A 6 -7.17 -20.51 10.66
N ASP A 7 -7.66 -20.72 9.45
CA ASP A 7 -6.83 -20.77 8.24
C ASP A 7 -6.11 -19.43 8.02
N LEU A 8 -6.83 -18.31 8.12
CA LEU A 8 -6.25 -16.96 8.01
C LEU A 8 -5.18 -16.71 9.08
N THR A 9 -5.42 -17.15 10.32
CA THR A 9 -4.48 -16.99 11.42
C THR A 9 -3.22 -17.82 11.19
N ASN A 10 -3.37 -19.09 10.83
CA ASN A 10 -2.26 -20.01 10.55
C ASN A 10 -1.38 -19.51 9.39
N VAL A 11 -2.01 -19.10 8.28
CA VAL A 11 -1.32 -18.55 7.12
C VAL A 11 -0.55 -17.29 7.51
N ARG A 12 -1.16 -16.40 8.29
CA ARG A 12 -0.52 -15.15 8.74
C ARG A 12 0.69 -15.43 9.63
N GLU A 13 0.57 -16.32 10.61
CA GLU A 13 1.68 -16.69 11.49
C GLU A 13 2.84 -17.32 10.71
N LYS A 14 2.52 -18.25 9.81
CA LYS A 14 3.51 -18.91 8.97
C LYS A 14 4.21 -17.93 8.04
N LEU A 15 3.47 -17.00 7.43
CA LEU A 15 4.02 -15.95 6.60
C LEU A 15 5.00 -15.07 7.41
N ILE A 16 4.57 -14.56 8.58
CA ILE A 16 5.41 -13.72 9.45
C ILE A 16 6.74 -14.41 9.78
N SER A 17 6.71 -15.71 10.09
CA SER A 17 7.93 -16.48 10.38
C SER A 17 8.94 -16.48 9.22
N GLN A 18 8.46 -16.38 7.97
CA GLN A 18 9.30 -16.35 6.77
C GLN A 18 9.79 -14.95 6.41
N LEU A 19 9.09 -13.88 6.82
CA LEU A 19 9.43 -12.49 6.48
C LEU A 19 10.78 -12.04 7.07
N SER A 20 11.30 -12.74 8.08
CA SER A 20 12.64 -12.51 8.63
C SER A 20 13.77 -12.90 7.67
N ASN A 21 13.47 -13.64 6.60
CA ASN A 21 14.45 -14.03 5.61
C ASN A 21 14.94 -12.79 4.83
N PRO A 22 16.26 -12.47 4.86
CA PRO A 22 16.81 -11.28 4.21
C PRO A 22 16.50 -11.17 2.71
N LYS A 23 16.22 -12.30 2.03
CA LYS A 23 15.88 -12.31 0.60
C LYS A 23 14.64 -11.48 0.25
N TYR A 24 13.74 -11.25 1.22
CA TYR A 24 12.53 -10.47 1.00
C TYR A 24 12.77 -8.95 1.16
N GLU A 25 13.94 -8.55 1.66
CA GLU A 25 14.36 -7.14 1.78
C GLU A 25 13.30 -6.25 2.45
N ILE A 26 12.70 -6.76 3.53
CA ILE A 26 11.68 -6.05 4.30
C ILE A 26 12.37 -5.20 5.35
N GLU A 27 12.14 -3.90 5.28
CA GLU A 27 12.62 -2.93 6.26
C GLU A 27 11.43 -2.24 6.92
N VAL A 28 11.55 -1.97 8.23
CA VAL A 28 10.59 -1.16 8.98
C VAL A 28 11.21 0.22 9.17
N PRO A 29 10.73 1.26 8.46
CA PRO A 29 11.27 2.60 8.61
C PRO A 29 11.08 3.11 10.04
N GLN A 30 12.07 3.84 10.57
CA GLN A 30 11.97 4.44 11.90
C GLN A 30 10.77 5.38 11.99
N GLY A 31 9.95 5.23 13.03
CA GLY A 31 8.71 6.02 13.21
C GLY A 31 7.49 5.44 12.49
N PHE A 32 7.63 4.28 11.84
CA PHE A 32 6.56 3.59 11.13
C PHE A 32 6.42 2.15 11.63
N SER A 33 5.34 1.50 11.22
CA SER A 33 5.06 0.08 11.45
C SER A 33 4.67 -0.60 10.15
N LEU A 34 4.64 -1.93 10.13
CA LEU A 34 4.12 -2.69 9.00
C LEU A 34 2.83 -3.40 9.39
N ASN A 35 1.80 -3.26 8.55
CA ASN A 35 0.51 -3.88 8.72
C ASN A 35 0.31 -4.97 7.68
N LEU A 36 -0.05 -6.17 8.15
CA LEU A 36 -0.39 -7.30 7.28
C LEU A 36 -1.90 -7.37 7.06
N ILE A 37 -2.31 -7.39 5.80
CA ILE A 37 -3.71 -7.55 5.36
C ILE A 37 -3.78 -8.80 4.52
N THR A 38 -4.26 -9.90 5.11
CA THR A 38 -4.39 -11.20 4.45
C THR A 38 -5.83 -11.42 4.00
N ILE A 39 -6.03 -11.73 2.72
CA ILE A 39 -7.33 -12.03 2.13
C ILE A 39 -7.29 -13.37 1.38
N PRO A 40 -8.38 -14.16 1.40
CA PRO A 40 -8.48 -15.33 0.53
C PRO A 40 -8.37 -14.95 -0.94
N PHE A 41 -7.66 -15.76 -1.72
CA PHE A 41 -7.46 -15.52 -3.15
C PHE A 41 -7.45 -16.86 -3.91
N ASN A 42 -8.58 -17.21 -4.52
CA ASN A 42 -8.81 -18.51 -5.14
C ASN A 42 -8.58 -19.66 -4.13
N LYS A 43 -7.59 -20.52 -4.37
CA LYS A 43 -7.17 -21.62 -3.47
C LYS A 43 -5.99 -21.23 -2.57
N ASN A 44 -5.53 -19.98 -2.68
CA ASN A 44 -4.35 -19.43 -2.04
C ASN A 44 -4.77 -18.25 -1.14
N PHE A 45 -3.78 -17.61 -0.55
CA PHE A 45 -3.96 -16.38 0.21
C PHE A 45 -3.08 -15.27 -0.38
N LYS A 46 -3.61 -14.06 -0.33
CA LYS A 46 -2.91 -12.85 -0.75
C LYS A 46 -2.71 -11.98 0.49
N THR A 47 -1.47 -11.70 0.83
CA THR A 47 -1.14 -10.80 1.94
C THR A 47 -0.46 -9.55 1.42
N TYR A 48 -1.10 -8.41 1.69
CA TYR A 48 -0.48 -7.11 1.52
C TYR A 48 0.24 -6.72 2.79
N LEU A 49 1.50 -6.30 2.66
CA LEU A 49 2.27 -5.67 3.73
C LEU A 49 2.35 -4.19 3.40
N ILE A 50 1.69 -3.34 4.20
CA ILE A 50 1.66 -1.88 3.98
C ILE A 50 2.27 -1.15 5.17
N THR A 51 2.88 0.01 4.91
CA THR A 51 3.41 0.84 6.00
C THR A 51 2.29 1.57 6.72
N GLY A 52 2.38 1.62 8.05
CA GLY A 52 1.54 2.44 8.92
C GLY A 52 2.36 3.57 9.56
N ALA A 53 1.79 4.78 9.63
CA ALA A 53 2.36 5.91 10.36
C ALA A 53 2.00 5.82 11.84
N ASN A 54 2.99 6.02 12.72
CA ASN A 54 2.78 6.06 14.17
C ASN A 54 2.40 7.47 14.68
N GLU A 55 2.60 8.48 13.84
CA GLU A 55 2.30 9.89 14.13
C GLU A 55 1.11 10.39 13.31
N SER A 56 0.38 11.36 13.86
CA SER A 56 -0.73 12.01 13.17
C SER A 56 -0.24 12.93 12.06
N GLY A 57 -1.07 13.11 11.03
CA GLY A 57 -0.79 14.03 9.94
C GLY A 57 0.21 13.52 8.91
N VAL A 58 0.46 12.20 8.87
CA VAL A 58 1.33 11.55 7.90
C VAL A 58 0.56 10.43 7.19
N ILE A 59 0.62 10.42 5.86
CA ILE A 59 0.17 9.31 5.01
C ILE A 59 1.41 8.52 4.55
N PRO A 60 1.55 7.24 4.96
CA PRO A 60 2.76 6.45 4.73
C PRO A 60 2.70 5.68 3.40
N PHE A 61 2.78 6.36 2.26
CA PHE A 61 2.83 5.66 0.98
C PHE A 61 4.13 4.88 0.80
N GLY A 62 4.08 3.78 0.06
CA GLY A 62 5.23 2.97 -0.28
C GLY A 62 5.76 2.09 0.87
N ASN A 63 6.96 1.55 0.67
CA ASN A 63 7.51 0.43 1.44
C ASN A 63 6.46 -0.68 1.64
N ASP A 64 5.93 -1.15 0.52
CA ASP A 64 4.76 -2.02 0.47
C ASP A 64 4.97 -3.21 -0.46
N TYR A 65 4.39 -4.34 -0.04
CA TYR A 65 4.69 -5.66 -0.59
C TYR A 65 3.41 -6.46 -0.77
N LEU A 66 3.46 -7.42 -1.67
CA LEU A 66 2.47 -8.45 -1.88
C LEU A 66 3.14 -9.81 -1.77
N PHE A 67 2.52 -10.69 -0.99
CA PHE A 67 2.88 -12.11 -0.93
C PHE A 67 1.67 -12.95 -1.31
N ILE A 68 1.89 -13.94 -2.18
CA ILE A 68 0.92 -15.00 -2.44
C ILE A 68 1.44 -16.26 -1.75
N THR A 69 0.61 -16.84 -0.88
CA THR A 69 0.93 -18.07 -0.18
C THR A 69 -0.04 -19.18 -0.55
N ASP A 70 0.39 -20.43 -0.45
CA ASP A 70 -0.53 -21.56 -0.45
C ASP A 70 -1.38 -21.59 0.84
N LYS A 71 -2.21 -22.64 0.98
CA LYS A 71 -3.06 -22.87 2.15
C LYS A 71 -2.29 -23.14 3.45
N ASP A 72 -1.04 -23.56 3.35
CA ASP A 72 -0.18 -23.89 4.49
C ASP A 72 0.69 -22.68 4.88
N GLY A 73 0.51 -21.54 4.20
CA GLY A 73 1.20 -20.28 4.45
C GLY A 73 2.59 -20.19 3.85
N ILE A 74 2.96 -21.08 2.92
CA ILE A 74 4.26 -21.05 2.23
C ILE A 74 4.23 -20.01 1.12
N ILE A 75 5.23 -19.13 1.07
CA ILE A 75 5.33 -18.10 0.03
C ILE A 75 5.60 -18.76 -1.33
N LEU A 76 4.71 -18.49 -2.28
CA LEU A 76 4.81 -18.92 -3.68
C LEU A 76 5.32 -17.80 -4.57
N GLU A 77 4.83 -16.58 -4.32
CA GLU A 77 5.19 -15.38 -5.11
C GLU A 77 5.32 -14.17 -4.18
N GLU A 78 6.25 -13.29 -4.52
CA GLU A 78 6.45 -12.00 -3.90
C GLU A 78 6.49 -10.88 -4.93
N GLN A 79 5.96 -9.71 -4.56
CA GLN A 79 6.05 -8.51 -5.36
C GLN A 79 6.25 -7.30 -4.45
N LYS A 80 7.31 -6.53 -4.69
CA LYS A 80 7.57 -5.24 -4.05
C LYS A 80 6.97 -4.14 -4.92
N PHE A 81 5.95 -3.42 -4.44
CA PHE A 81 5.35 -2.32 -5.21
C PHE A 81 6.24 -1.08 -5.14
N HIS A 82 6.64 -0.70 -3.92
CA HIS A 82 7.57 0.39 -3.68
C HIS A 82 8.62 -0.04 -2.67
N SER A 83 9.90 0.10 -3.03
CA SER A 83 10.99 -0.24 -2.12
C SER A 83 11.32 0.83 -1.10
N ARG A 84 10.79 2.04 -1.29
CA ARG A 84 11.05 3.18 -0.42
C ARG A 84 9.75 3.69 0.16
N LEU A 85 9.85 4.18 1.39
CA LEU A 85 8.79 4.97 2.00
C LEU A 85 8.70 6.34 1.31
N ILE A 86 7.48 6.79 1.06
CA ILE A 86 7.12 8.06 0.46
C ILE A 86 6.14 8.75 1.42
N PRO A 87 6.63 9.25 2.57
CA PRO A 87 5.75 9.82 3.57
C PRO A 87 5.21 11.16 3.08
N GLN A 88 3.93 11.39 3.31
CA GLN A 88 3.30 12.63 2.93
C GLN A 88 2.63 13.30 4.11
N TYR A 89 3.04 14.53 4.40
CA TYR A 89 2.55 15.31 5.51
C TYR A 89 1.29 16.10 5.12
N THR A 90 0.25 16.03 5.93
CA THR A 90 -1.09 16.58 5.62
C THR A 90 -1.25 18.04 6.04
N SER A 91 -0.34 18.55 6.87
CA SER A 91 -0.22 19.96 7.25
C SER A 91 1.06 20.54 6.64
N SER A 92 0.94 21.63 5.88
CA SER A 92 2.09 22.41 5.40
C SER A 92 2.28 23.66 6.27
N VAL A 93 3.49 24.23 6.27
CA VAL A 93 3.83 25.49 6.97
C VAL A 93 2.96 26.67 6.48
N ASN A 94 2.34 26.56 5.30
CA ASN A 94 1.56 27.62 4.65
C ASN A 94 0.07 27.28 4.44
N GLY A 95 -0.48 26.29 5.16
CA GLY A 95 -1.90 25.93 5.09
C GLY A 95 -2.19 24.45 4.82
N GLU A 96 -3.47 24.13 4.65
CA GLU A 96 -3.95 22.75 4.50
C GLU A 96 -3.73 22.21 3.08
N MET A 97 -3.18 21.00 2.98
CA MET A 97 -2.93 20.33 1.70
C MET A 97 -4.23 19.73 1.15
N THR A 98 -4.62 20.12 -0.07
CA THR A 98 -5.83 19.61 -0.75
C THR A 98 -5.52 18.55 -1.80
N MET A 99 -4.25 18.36 -2.16
CA MET A 99 -3.82 17.42 -3.18
C MET A 99 -2.46 16.84 -2.85
N SER A 100 -2.24 15.59 -3.27
CA SER A 100 -0.89 15.04 -3.31
C SER A 100 -0.59 14.14 -4.48
N THR A 101 0.71 14.09 -4.76
CA THR A 101 1.26 13.45 -5.94
C THR A 101 2.54 12.73 -5.57
N HIS A 102 2.69 11.47 -6.00
CA HIS A 102 4.00 10.82 -6.10
C HIS A 102 4.19 10.14 -7.45
N SER A 103 5.43 9.79 -7.78
CA SER A 103 5.80 9.17 -9.06
C SER A 103 6.21 7.72 -8.86
N HIS A 104 5.74 6.85 -9.75
CA HIS A 104 6.21 5.46 -9.80
C HIS A 104 7.51 5.34 -10.58
N LEU A 105 8.18 4.19 -10.45
CA LEU A 105 9.25 3.77 -11.34
C LEU A 105 8.66 3.33 -12.69
N LYS A 106 9.45 3.41 -13.77
CA LYS A 106 9.02 2.96 -15.12
C LYS A 106 8.60 1.48 -15.15
N THR A 107 9.11 0.66 -14.22
CA THR A 107 8.78 -0.77 -14.11
C THR A 107 7.39 -1.03 -13.51
N ASN A 108 6.80 -0.04 -12.85
CA ASN A 108 5.47 -0.14 -12.22
C ASN A 108 4.52 0.88 -12.88
N PRO A 109 3.95 0.54 -14.05
CA PRO A 109 3.25 1.49 -14.92
C PRO A 109 1.89 1.94 -14.38
N PHE A 110 1.32 1.25 -13.40
CA PHE A 110 -0.01 1.54 -12.85
C PHE A 110 0.08 1.95 -11.39
N ILE A 111 -0.89 2.74 -10.93
CA ILE A 111 -1.17 2.94 -9.50
C ILE A 111 -1.39 1.58 -8.83
N SER A 112 -0.82 1.37 -7.64
CA SER A 112 -0.92 0.08 -6.96
C SER A 112 -2.22 -0.03 -6.14
N ALA A 113 -2.58 -1.26 -5.79
CA ALA A 113 -3.68 -1.47 -4.84
C ALA A 113 -3.34 -0.91 -3.44
N THR A 114 -2.05 -0.91 -3.07
CA THR A 114 -1.57 -0.39 -1.79
C THR A 114 -1.64 1.14 -1.74
N ASP A 115 -1.39 1.83 -2.85
CA ASP A 115 -1.59 3.29 -2.93
C ASP A 115 -3.05 3.65 -2.62
N ILE A 116 -4.01 3.00 -3.30
CA ILE A 116 -5.43 3.25 -3.09
C ILE A 116 -5.85 2.87 -1.67
N CYS A 117 -5.38 1.73 -1.15
CA CYS A 117 -5.69 1.28 0.20
C CYS A 117 -5.17 2.25 1.26
N THR A 118 -3.89 2.64 1.18
CA THR A 118 -3.27 3.61 2.10
C THR A 118 -3.98 4.95 2.01
N PHE A 119 -4.30 5.44 0.81
CA PHE A 119 -5.06 6.69 0.70
C PHE A 119 -6.45 6.58 1.34
N LYS A 120 -7.20 5.48 1.12
CA LYS A 120 -8.51 5.28 1.74
C LYS A 120 -8.43 5.21 3.27
N LEU A 121 -7.39 4.58 3.82
CA LEU A 121 -7.19 4.45 5.27
C LEU A 121 -6.90 5.80 5.93
N TYR A 122 -6.12 6.66 5.27
CA TYR A 122 -5.64 7.89 5.89
C TYR A 122 -6.43 9.14 5.50
N ALA A 123 -7.01 9.20 4.28
CA ALA A 123 -7.67 10.40 3.77
C ALA A 123 -8.87 10.84 4.63
N SER A 124 -9.55 9.90 5.31
CA SER A 124 -10.65 10.20 6.25
C SER A 124 -10.23 11.07 7.43
N PHE A 125 -8.94 11.10 7.77
CA PHE A 125 -8.37 11.93 8.84
C PHE A 125 -7.81 13.26 8.30
N THR A 126 -8.09 13.58 7.04
CA THR A 126 -7.53 14.73 6.33
C THR A 126 -8.63 15.44 5.51
N LYS A 127 -8.26 16.54 4.84
CA LYS A 127 -9.10 17.21 3.85
C LYS A 127 -8.82 16.74 2.40
N LEU A 128 -7.97 15.74 2.21
CA LEU A 128 -7.63 15.22 0.89
C LEU A 128 -8.81 14.43 0.31
N GLU A 129 -9.29 14.85 -0.86
CA GLU A 129 -10.33 14.13 -1.59
C GLU A 129 -9.78 13.37 -2.81
N LYS A 130 -8.61 13.79 -3.29
CA LYS A 130 -7.98 13.26 -4.48
C LYS A 130 -6.52 12.96 -4.23
N PHE A 131 -6.06 11.94 -4.92
CA PHE A 131 -4.69 11.48 -4.90
C PHE A 131 -4.24 11.17 -6.32
N PHE A 132 -3.01 11.58 -6.66
CA PHE A 132 -2.46 11.48 -8.01
C PHE A 132 -1.18 10.66 -8.01
N VAL A 133 -1.07 9.75 -8.99
CA VAL A 133 0.16 9.01 -9.24
C VAL A 133 0.63 9.29 -10.65
N TYR A 134 1.85 9.81 -10.79
CA TYR A 134 2.48 9.89 -12.10
C TYR A 134 3.05 8.53 -12.49
N SER A 135 2.74 8.09 -13.71
CA SER A 135 3.32 6.92 -14.35
C SER A 135 4.28 7.36 -15.46
N PRO A 136 5.61 7.32 -15.22
CA PRO A 136 6.58 7.63 -16.26
C PRO A 136 6.55 6.65 -17.43
N ALA A 137 6.11 5.41 -17.20
CA ALA A 137 6.01 4.38 -18.25
C ALA A 137 4.92 4.72 -19.27
N LEU A 138 3.79 5.25 -18.80
CA LEU A 138 2.64 5.58 -19.63
C LEU A 138 2.55 7.08 -19.95
N GLN A 139 3.47 7.89 -19.42
CA GLN A 139 3.50 9.35 -19.53
C GLN A 139 2.14 9.98 -19.21
N THR A 140 1.54 9.54 -18.09
CA THR A 140 0.18 9.92 -17.68
C THR A 140 0.07 9.97 -16.17
N TYR A 141 -1.00 10.59 -15.67
CA TYR A 141 -1.37 10.51 -14.26
C TYR A 141 -2.56 9.59 -14.06
N PHE A 142 -2.61 8.95 -12.91
CA PHE A 142 -3.79 8.30 -12.36
C PHE A 142 -4.36 9.19 -11.26
N GLU A 143 -5.63 9.57 -11.35
CA GLU A 143 -6.38 10.25 -10.30
C GLU A 143 -7.26 9.22 -9.60
N TYR A 144 -7.11 9.07 -8.30
CA TYR A 144 -8.10 8.40 -7.45
C TYR A 144 -8.87 9.45 -6.66
N ASN A 145 -10.20 9.40 -6.75
CA ASN A 145 -11.12 10.28 -6.02
C ASN A 145 -11.88 9.48 -4.96
N ILE A 146 -11.65 9.76 -3.68
CA ILE A 146 -12.24 8.99 -2.58
C ILE A 146 -13.74 9.24 -2.41
N LYS A 147 -14.23 10.46 -2.72
CA LYS A 147 -15.65 10.80 -2.60
C LYS A 147 -16.51 10.07 -3.62
N LYS A 148 -15.95 9.82 -4.81
CA LYS A 148 -16.63 9.13 -5.92
C LYS A 148 -16.25 7.65 -6.02
N ASP A 149 -15.23 7.22 -5.29
CA ASP A 149 -14.57 5.92 -5.41
C ASP A 149 -14.20 5.57 -6.86
N THR A 150 -13.64 6.54 -7.60
CA THR A 150 -13.27 6.37 -9.01
C THR A 150 -11.79 6.51 -9.25
N LEU A 151 -11.24 5.61 -10.07
CA LEU A 151 -9.89 5.69 -10.62
C LEU A 151 -9.95 6.10 -12.09
N LYS A 152 -9.21 7.13 -12.49
CA LYS A 152 -9.17 7.64 -13.87
C LYS A 152 -7.75 7.90 -14.34
N LYS A 153 -7.49 7.62 -15.62
CA LYS A 153 -6.29 8.11 -16.32
C LYS A 153 -6.52 9.55 -16.77
N ILE A 154 -5.60 10.46 -16.47
CA ILE A 154 -5.64 11.87 -16.86
C ILE A 154 -4.29 12.33 -17.44
N LYS A 155 -4.30 13.43 -18.20
CA LYS A 155 -3.10 13.99 -18.85
C LYS A 155 -2.24 14.85 -17.92
N SER A 156 -2.84 15.55 -16.96
CA SER A 156 -2.16 16.37 -15.96
C SER A 156 -3.06 16.52 -14.72
N PRO A 157 -2.51 16.58 -13.49
CA PRO A 157 -3.26 17.12 -12.36
C PRO A 157 -3.62 18.59 -12.68
N LEU A 158 -4.86 18.98 -12.33
CA LEU A 158 -5.36 20.35 -12.47
C LEU A 158 -4.85 21.23 -11.34
#